data_AF-K2G3U6-F1
#
_entry.id   AF-K2G3U6-F1
#
_cell.length_a   1.000
_cell.length_b   1.000
_cell.length_c   1.000
_cell.angle_alpha   90.00
_cell.angle_beta   90.00
_cell.angle_gamma   90.00
#
_symmetry.space_group_name_H-M   'P 1'
#
loop_
_entity.id
_entity.type
_entity.pdbx_description
1 polymer ?
#
loop_
_entity_poly.entity_id
_entity_poly.type
_entity_poly.pdbx_seq_one_letter_code
_entity_poly.pdbx_strand_id
1 'polypeptide(L)'
;MKYVNRPARWYCLALVVFAADQTAKTWIHLTTLLGWSREVAPFFSLVHVLNPGAAFSFLAGTGGWQRWFFLAIALGASAWLAWLL
;
A
#
# COMPACT_ATOMS: atom_id res chain seq x y z
N MET A 1 -8.85 -34.59 -10.09
CA MET A 1 -9.50 -33.31 -9.73
C MET A 1 -8.72 -32.18 -10.39
N LYS A 2 -9.29 -31.48 -11.38
CA LYS A 2 -8.72 -30.22 -11.90
C LYS A 2 -9.07 -29.14 -10.89
N TYR A 3 -8.08 -28.60 -10.17
CA TYR A 3 -8.30 -27.37 -9.41
C TYR A 3 -8.75 -26.31 -10.41
N VAL A 4 -10.01 -25.90 -10.34
CA VAL A 4 -10.50 -24.79 -11.15
C VAL A 4 -9.86 -23.53 -10.55
N ASN A 5 -8.75 -23.10 -11.12
CA ASN A 5 -8.23 -21.75 -10.88
C ASN A 5 -9.30 -20.77 -11.39
N ARG A 6 -10.00 -20.14 -10.45
CA ARG A 6 -10.93 -19.04 -10.75
C ARG A 6 -10.21 -17.73 -10.47
N PRO A 7 -9.42 -17.17 -11.41
CA PRO A 7 -8.67 -15.94 -11.18
C PRO A 7 -9.58 -14.78 -10.76
N ALA A 8 -10.84 -14.78 -11.19
CA ALA A 8 -11.86 -13.80 -10.81
C ALA A 8 -12.02 -13.62 -9.29
N ARG A 9 -11.92 -14.69 -8.49
CA ARG A 9 -12.03 -14.56 -7.02
C ARG A 9 -10.86 -13.78 -6.42
N TRP A 10 -9.67 -13.97 -7.00
CA TRP A 10 -8.44 -13.31 -6.56
C TRP A 10 -8.41 -11.85 -7.00
N TYR A 11 -8.88 -11.55 -8.21
CA TYR A 11 -9.07 -10.16 -8.65
C TYR A 11 -10.14 -9.43 -7.83
N CYS A 12 -11.25 -10.11 -7.49
CA CYS A 12 -12.26 -9.54 -6.59
C CYS A 12 -11.67 -9.21 -5.22
N LEU A 13 -10.90 -10.15 -4.63
CA LEU A 13 -10.20 -9.90 -3.37
C LEU A 13 -9.23 -8.71 -3.48
N ALA A 14 -8.44 -8.63 -4.57
CA ALA A 14 -7.52 -7.52 -4.79
C ALA A 14 -8.25 -6.16 -4.87
N LEU A 15 -9.39 -6.10 -5.56
CA LEU A 15 -10.22 -4.88 -5.64
C LEU A 15 -10.81 -4.50 -4.28
N VAL A 16 -11.29 -5.47 -3.50
CA VAL A 16 -11.81 -5.22 -2.15
C VAL A 16 -10.71 -4.67 -1.23
N VAL A 17 -9.52 -5.28 -1.25
CA VAL A 17 -8.37 -4.81 -0.46
C VAL A 17 -7.94 -3.41 -0.91
N PHE A 18 -7.87 -3.15 -2.22
CA PHE A 18 -7.55 -1.84 -2.76
C PHE A 18 -8.57 -0.77 -2.30
N ALA A 19 -9.87 -1.05 -2.41
CA ALA A 19 -10.90 -0.13 -1.97
C ALA A 19 -10.82 0.14 -0.47
N ALA A 20 -10.64 -0.90 0.36
CA ALA A 20 -10.49 -0.76 1.80
C ALA A 20 -9.26 0.08 2.19
N ASP A 21 -8.12 -0.16 1.54
CA ASP A 21 -6.88 0.62 1.74
C ASP A 21 -7.09 2.11 1.43
N GLN A 22 -7.67 2.42 0.27
CA GLN A 22 -7.89 3.80 -0.14
C GLN A 22 -8.92 4.50 0.75
N THR A 23 -10.03 3.83 1.08
CA THR A 23 -11.03 4.38 2.01
C THR A 23 -10.43 4.67 3.38
N ALA A 24 -9.64 3.76 3.95
CA ALA A 24 -9.01 3.96 5.25
C ALA A 24 -8.04 5.15 5.23
N LYS A 25 -7.18 5.25 4.20
CA LYS A 25 -6.23 6.37 4.04
C LYS A 25 -6.93 7.70 3.85
N THR A 26 -7.96 7.74 3.01
CA THR A 26 -8.76 8.96 2.80
C THR A 26 -9.47 9.38 4.07
N TRP A 27 -10.04 8.44 4.84
CA TRP A 27 -10.66 8.75 6.12
C TRP A 27 -9.69 9.38 7.10
N ILE A 28 -8.49 8.82 7.28
CA ILE A 28 -7.44 9.41 8.13
C ILE A 28 -7.02 10.78 7.60
N HIS A 29 -6.81 10.92 6.30
CA HIS A 29 -6.39 12.19 5.69
C HIS A 29 -7.40 13.31 5.91
N LEU A 30 -8.70 13.00 5.84
CA LEU A 30 -9.78 13.99 6.00
C LEU A 30 -10.10 14.33 7.47
N THR A 31 -9.81 13.42 8.40
CA THR A 31 -10.23 13.55 9.80
C THR A 31 -9.11 13.92 10.76
N THR A 32 -7.85 13.88 10.31
CA THR A 32 -6.69 14.09 11.17
C THR A 32 -5.64 14.95 10.48
N LEU A 33 -4.90 15.74 11.27
CA LEU A 33 -3.77 16.53 10.77
C LEU A 33 -2.52 15.66 10.64
N LEU A 34 -1.57 16.06 9.79
CA LEU A 34 -0.28 15.40 9.69
C LEU A 34 0.44 15.41 11.05
N GLY A 35 0.97 14.26 11.47
CA GLY A 35 1.59 14.08 12.78
C GLY A 35 0.62 13.71 13.90
N TRP A 36 -0.69 13.66 13.63
CA TRP A 36 -1.67 13.18 14.60
C TRP A 36 -1.38 11.73 15.01
N SER A 37 -1.58 11.42 16.29
CA SER A 37 -1.36 10.09 16.87
C SER A 37 -2.44 9.79 17.91
N ARG A 38 -2.95 8.56 17.92
CA ARG A 38 -3.87 8.06 18.93
C ARG A 38 -3.47 6.66 19.36
N GLU A 39 -3.26 6.49 20.66
CA GLU A 39 -3.12 5.16 21.27
C GLU A 39 -4.46 4.43 21.21
N VAL A 40 -4.47 3.23 20.62
CA VAL A 40 -5.66 2.38 20.50
C VAL A 40 -5.54 1.18 21.46
N ALA A 41 -4.32 0.71 21.70
CA ALA A 41 -3.97 -0.28 22.71
C ALA A 41 -2.54 -0.02 23.22
N PRO A 42 -2.11 -0.61 24.36
CA PRO A 42 -0.79 -0.33 24.95
C PRO A 42 0.41 -0.63 24.03
N PHE A 43 0.23 -1.44 22.99
CA PHE A 43 1.26 -1.80 22.01
C PHE A 43 0.95 -1.27 20.60
N PHE A 44 -0.13 -0.50 20.42
CA PHE A 44 -0.60 -0.08 19.10
C PHE A 44 -1.14 1.36 19.10
N SER A 45 -0.47 2.20 18.33
CA SER A 45 -0.88 3.58 18.05
C SER A 45 -1.20 3.75 16.58
N LEU A 46 -2.29 4.45 16.29
CA LEU A 46 -2.65 4.88 14.95
C LEU A 46 -2.10 6.27 14.70
N VAL A 47 -1.26 6.42 13.67
CA VAL A 47 -0.52 7.66 13.40
C VAL A 47 -0.75 8.11 11.96
N HIS A 48 -1.02 9.40 11.77
CA HIS A 48 -1.08 10.03 10.45
C HIS A 48 0.31 10.53 10.06
N VAL A 49 1.00 9.76 9.22
CA VAL A 49 2.31 10.13 8.65
C VAL A 49 2.31 9.83 7.15
N LEU A 50 3.03 10.67 6.39
CA LEU A 50 3.29 10.42 4.98
C LEU A 50 4.66 9.76 4.84
N ASN A 51 4.73 8.67 4.07
CA ASN A 51 5.98 7.97 3.84
C ASN A 51 6.55 8.32 2.45
N PRO A 52 7.56 9.21 2.35
CA PRO A 52 8.22 9.52 1.08
C PRO A 52 9.20 8.42 0.61
N GLY A 53 9.33 7.31 1.36
CA GLY A 53 10.36 6.29 1.16
C GLY A 53 11.54 6.43 2.13
N ALA A 54 11.29 6.88 3.37
CA ALA A 54 12.33 7.23 4.34
C ALA A 54 13.29 6.05 4.66
N ALA A 55 12.80 4.81 4.59
CA ALA A 55 13.61 3.61 4.79
C ALA A 55 14.76 3.46 3.75
N PHE A 56 14.62 4.09 2.59
CA PHE A 56 15.61 4.09 1.51
C PHE A 56 16.24 5.47 1.30
N SER A 57 16.14 6.34 2.31
CA SER A 57 16.66 7.71 2.27
C SER A 57 18.18 7.78 2.09
N PHE A 58 18.92 6.74 2.47
CA PHE A 58 20.36 6.64 2.19
C PHE A 58 20.67 6.54 0.68
N LEU A 59 19.70 6.08 -0.13
CA LEU A 59 19.76 6.13 -1.59
C LEU A 59 19.05 7.39 -2.14
N ALA A 60 18.43 8.18 -1.27
CA ALA A 60 17.73 9.41 -1.59
C ALA A 60 18.67 10.61 -1.60
N GLY A 61 19.43 10.74 -2.69
CA GLY A 61 19.87 12.05 -3.13
C GLY A 61 18.68 13.00 -3.42
N THR A 62 18.98 14.17 -3.98
CA THR A 62 18.08 15.32 -4.17
C THR A 62 17.03 15.18 -5.29
N GLY A 63 16.35 14.03 -5.44
CA GLY A 63 15.53 13.78 -6.63
C GLY A 63 14.18 13.07 -6.46
N GLY A 64 13.84 12.51 -5.29
CA GLY A 64 12.56 11.82 -5.09
C GLY A 64 12.31 10.61 -6.02
N TRP A 65 13.37 10.09 -6.65
CA TRP A 65 13.32 9.01 -7.64
C TRP A 65 12.75 7.70 -7.08
N GLN A 66 12.78 7.53 -5.75
CA GLN A 66 12.22 6.36 -5.04
C GLN A 66 10.77 6.11 -5.43
N ARG A 67 9.99 7.20 -5.59
CA ARG A 67 8.58 7.10 -5.97
C ARG A 67 8.42 6.33 -7.28
N TRP A 68 9.21 6.69 -8.29
CA TRP A 68 9.15 6.08 -9.61
C TRP A 68 9.74 4.66 -9.62
N PHE A 69 10.83 4.45 -8.89
CA PHE A 69 11.44 3.13 -8.76
C PHE A 69 10.50 2.12 -8.07
N PHE A 70 9.89 2.49 -6.94
CA PHE A 70 8.96 1.60 -6.25
C PHE A 70 7.66 1.40 -7.03
N LEU A 71 7.21 2.41 -7.78
CA LEU A 71 6.09 2.24 -8.70
C LEU A 71 6.40 1.21 -9.79
N ALA A 72 7.60 1.27 -10.39
CA ALA A 72 8.02 0.30 -11.40
C ALA A 72 8.09 -1.12 -10.85
N ILE A 73 8.65 -1.31 -9.65
CA ILE A 73 8.66 -2.62 -8.96
C ILE A 73 7.24 -3.11 -8.70
N ALA A 74 6.36 -2.25 -8.16
CA ALA A 74 4.98 -2.61 -7.86
C ALA A 74 4.22 -3.06 -9.11
N LEU A 75 4.38 -2.34 -10.23
CA LEU A 75 3.77 -2.71 -11.51
C LEU A 75 4.33 -4.03 -12.05
N GLY A 76 5.66 -4.23 -12.02
CA GLY A 76 6.30 -5.46 -12.48
C GLY A 76 5.86 -6.68 -11.66
N ALA A 77 5.83 -6.56 -10.33
CA ALA A 77 5.34 -7.60 -9.44
C ALA A 77 3.84 -7.89 -9.66
N SER A 78 3.03 -6.84 -9.86
CA SER A 78 1.59 -7.00 -10.13
C SER A 78 1.32 -7.71 -11.45
N ALA A 79 2.05 -7.37 -12.52
CA ALA A 79 1.96 -8.04 -13.81
C ALA A 79 2.39 -9.51 -13.73
N TRP A 80 3.48 -9.79 -13.01
CA TRP A 80 3.96 -11.15 -12.76
C TRP A 80 2.92 -11.99 -11.99
N LEU A 81 2.36 -11.44 -10.91
CA LEU A 81 1.32 -12.12 -10.14
C LEU A 81 0.04 -12.34 -10.97
N ALA A 82 -0.36 -11.37 -11.77
CA ALA A 82 -1.49 -11.50 -12.68
C ALA A 82 -1.26 -12.60 -13.74
N TRP A 83 -0.03 -12.78 -14.21
CA TRP A 83 0.33 -13.86 -15.13
C TRP A 83 0.30 -15.26 -14.48
N LEU A 84 0.53 -15.34 -13.16
CA LEU A 84 0.49 -16.59 -12.40
C LEU A 84 -0.93 -17.04 -12.00
N LEU A 85 -1.93 -16.15 -12.04
CA LEU A 85 -3.31 -16.40 -11.61
C LEU A 85 -4.19 -17.04 -12.70
#